data_AF-A0A7S9CCF9-F1
#
_entry.id   AF-A0A7S9CCF9-F1
#
_cell.length_a   1.000
_cell.length_b   1.000
_cell.length_c   1.000
_cell.angle_alpha   90.00
_cell.angle_beta   90.00
_cell.angle_gamma   90.00
#
_symmetry.space_group_name_H-M   'P 1'
#
loop_
_entity.id
_entity.type
_entity.pdbx_description
1 polymer ?
#
loop_
_entity_poly.entity_id
_entity_poly.type
_entity_poly.pdbx_seq_one_letter_code
_entity_poly.pdbx_strand_id
1 'polypeptide(L)'
;MSSRAGTLSFETRGGSGAGSTSFEAFCIELAQSTSTSFRTYTVGSFAAGQGSLLQGLFSSSYATVDSSLERSAFQLAIWELTHETRASSYSVRDNNSRQSFNLDSDSSNYYPLRDLANGYLYAATHYSGPDLYKLDRLSNSSAQDLVRFTAISAVPEPGSYAMLAAGLGVLGFVARRRRKAAAAA
;
A
#
# COMPACT_ATOMS: atom_id res chain seq x y z
N MET A 1 16.71 12.29 -5.32
CA MET A 1 15.30 12.06 -5.73
C MET A 1 15.27 10.77 -6.52
N SER A 2 15.01 9.63 -5.88
CA SER A 2 14.84 8.36 -6.61
C SER A 2 13.37 8.24 -6.98
N SER A 3 12.97 8.87 -8.09
CA SER A 3 11.60 8.74 -8.61
C SER A 3 11.48 7.34 -9.20
N ARG A 4 10.90 6.44 -8.41
CA ARG A 4 10.49 5.11 -8.82
C ARG A 4 9.34 5.25 -9.84
N ALA A 5 9.64 5.40 -11.15
CA ALA A 5 8.71 5.56 -12.31
C ALA A 5 7.24 5.82 -11.91
N GLY A 6 6.20 5.01 -12.12
CA GLY A 6 4.80 5.40 -11.79
C GLY A 6 4.39 5.77 -10.33
N THR A 7 5.29 5.83 -9.35
CA THR A 7 4.99 6.32 -7.98
C THR A 7 5.43 7.77 -7.82
N LEU A 8 4.56 8.63 -7.27
CA LEU A 8 4.84 10.05 -7.08
C LEU A 8 5.30 10.32 -5.65
N SER A 9 6.44 11.00 -5.50
CA SER A 9 6.92 11.49 -4.21
C SER A 9 6.42 12.91 -3.96
N PHE A 10 5.81 13.12 -2.80
CA PHE A 10 5.29 14.41 -2.36
C PHE A 10 5.93 14.83 -1.05
N GLU A 11 5.94 16.14 -0.78
CA GLU A 11 6.36 16.70 0.49
C GLU A 11 5.18 17.41 1.15
N THR A 12 4.99 17.15 2.44
CA THR A 12 4.05 17.92 3.26
C THR A 12 4.71 19.22 3.69
N ARG A 13 3.95 20.32 3.60
CA ARG A 13 4.32 21.56 4.28
C ARG A 13 3.66 21.56 5.64
N GLY A 14 4.45 21.31 6.68
CA GLY A 14 3.97 21.51 8.05
C GLY A 14 3.54 22.96 8.27
N GLY A 15 2.48 23.16 9.06
CA GLY A 15 2.24 24.46 9.69
C GLY A 15 3.44 24.85 10.55
N SER A 16 3.64 26.15 10.80
CA SER A 16 4.78 26.70 11.55
C SER A 16 5.10 25.87 12.81
N GLY A 17 6.17 25.05 12.75
CA GLY A 17 6.64 24.18 13.84
C GLY A 17 6.61 22.66 13.57
N ALA A 18 5.91 22.19 12.53
CA ALA A 18 5.96 20.78 12.10
C ALA A 18 6.96 20.60 10.95
N GLY A 19 7.92 19.69 11.09
CA GLY A 19 8.88 19.38 10.01
C GLY A 19 8.19 18.89 8.74
N SER A 20 8.76 19.20 7.58
CA SER A 20 8.30 18.64 6.30
C SER A 20 8.55 17.13 6.27
N THR A 21 7.53 16.34 5.95
CA THR A 21 7.65 14.89 5.74
C THR A 21 7.40 14.55 4.28
N SER A 22 8.15 13.60 3.73
CA SER A 22 7.88 13.06 2.40
C SER A 22 6.96 11.84 2.48
N PHE A 23 6.14 11.65 1.45
CA PHE A 23 5.32 10.46 1.28
C PHE A 23 5.23 10.06 -0.18
N GLU A 24 4.86 8.81 -0.41
CA GLU A 24 4.60 8.28 -1.75
C GLU A 24 3.10 8.10 -1.98
N ALA A 25 2.67 8.32 -3.22
CA ALA A 25 1.29 8.14 -3.62
C ALA A 25 1.15 7.73 -5.08
N PHE A 26 -0.01 7.16 -5.42
CA PHE A 26 -0.44 6.93 -6.79
C PHE A 26 -1.65 7.79 -7.12
N CYS A 27 -1.86 8.03 -8.41
CA CYS A 27 -3.01 8.78 -8.90
C CYS A 27 -4.29 7.94 -8.80
N ILE A 28 -5.41 8.57 -8.43
CA ILE A 28 -6.74 7.91 -8.42
C ILE A 28 -7.82 8.76 -9.09
N GLU A 29 -7.41 9.74 -9.89
CA GLU A 29 -8.30 10.56 -10.72
C GLU A 29 -7.75 10.57 -12.14
N LEU A 30 -8.65 10.63 -13.12
CA LEU A 30 -8.33 10.50 -14.56
C LEU A 30 -8.32 11.85 -15.26
N ALA A 31 -9.13 12.81 -14.80
CA ALA A 31 -9.33 14.09 -15.47
C ALA A 31 -8.32 15.17 -15.05
N GLN A 32 -7.70 15.02 -13.88
CA GLN A 32 -6.85 16.07 -13.29
C GLN A 32 -5.37 15.72 -13.37
N SER A 33 -4.54 16.75 -13.53
CA SER A 33 -3.09 16.62 -13.55
C SER A 33 -2.50 16.82 -12.16
N THR A 34 -1.29 16.30 -11.94
CA THR A 34 -0.50 16.64 -10.76
C THR A 34 -0.07 18.10 -10.81
N SER A 35 0.14 18.70 -9.63
CA SER A 35 0.59 20.08 -9.51
C SER A 35 2.00 20.14 -8.94
N THR A 36 2.85 21.00 -9.49
CA THR A 36 4.18 21.33 -8.94
C THR A 36 4.12 22.38 -7.82
N SER A 37 2.99 23.06 -7.69
CA SER A 37 2.71 23.99 -6.60
C SER A 37 2.03 23.27 -5.43
N PHE A 38 2.24 23.76 -4.21
CA PHE A 38 1.55 23.26 -3.04
C PHE A 38 0.02 23.26 -3.23
N ARG A 39 -0.61 22.19 -2.77
CA ARG A 39 -2.06 21.99 -2.78
C ARG A 39 -2.49 21.49 -1.40
N THR A 40 -3.65 21.95 -0.96
CA THR A 40 -4.28 21.45 0.26
C THR A 40 -5.21 20.30 -0.12
N TYR A 41 -4.94 19.12 0.43
CA TYR A 41 -5.76 17.93 0.22
C TYR A 41 -6.64 17.67 1.44
N THR A 42 -7.87 17.20 1.19
CA THR A 42 -8.71 16.61 2.23
C THR A 42 -8.29 15.15 2.39
N VAL A 43 -7.93 14.77 3.62
CA VAL A 43 -7.59 13.37 3.94
C VAL A 43 -8.87 12.63 4.30
N GLY A 44 -9.10 11.50 3.67
CA GLY A 44 -10.25 10.63 3.93
C GLY A 44 -9.93 9.15 3.72
N SER A 45 -10.99 8.34 3.76
CA SER A 45 -10.92 6.90 3.53
C SER A 45 -11.64 6.54 2.23
N PHE A 46 -11.27 5.38 1.66
CA PHE A 46 -12.02 4.79 0.56
C PHE A 46 -13.32 4.17 1.06
N ALA A 47 -14.31 4.01 0.18
CA ALA A 47 -15.50 3.23 0.49
C ALA A 47 -15.09 1.79 0.84
N ALA A 48 -15.80 1.14 1.79
CA ALA A 48 -15.35 -0.13 2.38
C ALA A 48 -14.91 -1.19 1.35
N GLY A 49 -15.70 -1.43 0.29
CA GLY A 49 -15.33 -2.39 -0.76
C GLY A 49 -14.07 -2.01 -1.54
N GLN A 50 -13.94 -0.74 -1.92
CA GLN A 50 -12.74 -0.23 -2.61
C GLN A 50 -11.51 -0.25 -1.69
N GLY A 51 -11.71 0.11 -0.42
CA GLY A 51 -10.67 0.09 0.60
C GLY A 51 -10.08 -1.30 0.74
N SER A 52 -10.90 -2.34 0.88
CA SER A 52 -10.43 -3.73 0.99
C SER A 52 -9.67 -4.20 -0.25
N LEU A 53 -10.12 -3.82 -1.45
CA LEU A 53 -9.45 -4.22 -2.69
C LEU A 53 -8.11 -3.50 -2.88
N LEU A 54 -8.05 -2.20 -2.62
CA LEU A 54 -6.79 -1.45 -2.61
C LEU A 54 -5.84 -2.01 -1.55
N GLN A 55 -6.36 -2.35 -0.38
CA GLN A 55 -5.56 -2.97 0.66
C GLN A 55 -4.97 -4.29 0.20
N GLY A 56 -5.78 -5.15 -0.43
CA GLY A 56 -5.31 -6.38 -1.07
C GLY A 56 -4.22 -6.12 -2.09
N LEU A 57 -4.41 -5.15 -3.00
CA LEU A 57 -3.46 -4.79 -4.04
C LEU A 57 -2.09 -4.35 -3.48
N PHE A 58 -2.10 -3.42 -2.52
CA PHE A 58 -0.86 -2.92 -1.91
C PHE A 58 -0.18 -4.02 -1.10
N SER A 59 -0.92 -4.76 -0.27
CA SER A 59 -0.36 -5.82 0.55
C SER A 59 0.12 -7.04 -0.25
N SER A 60 -0.47 -7.34 -1.41
CA SER A 60 -0.08 -8.49 -2.24
C SER A 60 1.08 -8.21 -3.16
N SER A 61 1.23 -6.96 -3.63
CA SER A 61 2.01 -6.71 -4.85
C SER A 61 2.94 -5.50 -4.79
N TYR A 62 2.67 -4.45 -4.01
CA TYR A 62 3.47 -3.22 -4.07
C TYR A 62 4.96 -3.43 -3.77
N ALA A 63 5.30 -4.37 -2.87
CA ALA A 63 6.69 -4.66 -2.48
C ALA A 63 7.57 -5.14 -3.65
N THR A 64 6.99 -5.67 -4.73
CA THR A 64 7.73 -6.18 -5.89
C THR A 64 7.63 -5.25 -7.12
N VAL A 65 7.05 -4.06 -6.99
CA VAL A 65 6.84 -3.12 -8.09
C VAL A 65 8.06 -2.22 -8.28
N ASP A 66 8.93 -2.55 -9.24
CA ASP A 66 10.26 -1.90 -9.37
C ASP A 66 10.55 -1.30 -10.75
N SER A 67 9.97 -1.84 -11.82
CA SER A 67 10.17 -1.38 -13.20
C SER A 67 9.11 -0.37 -13.65
N SER A 68 9.38 0.33 -14.75
CA SER A 68 8.40 1.24 -15.37
C SER A 68 7.14 0.50 -15.84
N LEU A 69 7.29 -0.75 -16.33
CA LEU A 69 6.18 -1.60 -16.74
C LEU A 69 5.32 -1.99 -15.54
N GLU A 70 5.93 -2.51 -14.46
CA GLU A 70 5.24 -2.89 -13.22
C GLU A 70 4.49 -1.72 -12.60
N ARG A 71 5.10 -0.55 -12.54
CA ARG A 71 4.44 0.63 -11.97
C ARG A 71 3.27 1.13 -12.81
N SER A 72 3.39 1.05 -14.14
CA SER A 72 2.30 1.42 -15.04
C SER A 72 1.14 0.42 -14.92
N ALA A 73 1.45 -0.88 -14.85
CA ALA A 73 0.46 -1.93 -14.61
C ALA A 73 -0.22 -1.78 -13.25
N PHE A 74 0.54 -1.43 -12.22
CA PHE A 74 0.03 -1.18 -10.87
C PHE A 74 -0.89 0.06 -10.84
N GLN A 75 -0.50 1.13 -11.53
CA GLN A 75 -1.34 2.33 -11.70
C GLN A 75 -2.65 2.01 -12.44
N LEU A 76 -2.62 1.16 -13.47
CA LEU A 76 -3.83 0.68 -14.16
C LEU A 76 -4.73 -0.12 -13.21
N ALA A 77 -4.15 -1.03 -12.41
CA ALA A 77 -4.92 -1.79 -11.42
C ALA A 77 -5.59 -0.88 -10.39
N ILE A 78 -4.90 0.17 -9.93
CA ILE A 78 -5.49 1.19 -9.04
C ILE A 78 -6.68 1.89 -9.71
N TRP A 79 -6.55 2.31 -10.97
CA TRP A 79 -7.65 2.97 -11.69
C TRP A 79 -8.84 2.05 -11.89
N GLU A 80 -8.60 0.79 -12.25
CA GLU A 80 -9.65 -0.23 -12.36
C GLU A 80 -10.40 -0.38 -11.02
N LEU A 81 -9.71 -0.54 -9.89
CA LEU A 81 -10.36 -0.70 -8.58
C LEU A 81 -11.10 0.57 -8.10
N THR A 82 -10.63 1.75 -8.51
CA THR A 82 -11.19 3.04 -8.04
C THR A 82 -12.32 3.56 -8.92
N HIS A 83 -12.38 3.16 -10.20
CA HIS A 83 -13.36 3.66 -11.16
C HIS A 83 -14.31 2.60 -11.70
N GLU A 84 -14.04 1.30 -11.47
CA GLU A 84 -14.96 0.27 -11.92
C GLU A 84 -16.30 0.34 -11.18
N THR A 85 -17.38 0.36 -11.97
CA THR A 85 -18.75 0.56 -11.48
C THR A 85 -19.49 -0.77 -11.28
N ARG A 86 -18.88 -1.89 -11.68
CA ARG A 86 -19.47 -3.24 -11.61
C ARG A 86 -18.58 -4.19 -10.82
N ALA A 87 -19.00 -4.48 -9.59
CA ALA A 87 -18.22 -5.20 -8.57
C ALA A 87 -18.04 -6.72 -8.78
N SER A 88 -18.13 -7.26 -9.99
CA SER A 88 -18.13 -8.73 -10.19
C SER A 88 -16.99 -9.30 -11.05
N SER A 89 -16.16 -8.47 -11.70
CA SER A 89 -14.93 -8.93 -12.36
C SER A 89 -14.03 -7.73 -12.69
N TYR A 90 -13.03 -7.46 -11.85
CA TYR A 90 -11.99 -6.48 -12.15
C TYR A 90 -11.02 -7.07 -13.15
N SER A 91 -10.85 -6.42 -14.30
CA SER A 91 -9.88 -6.84 -15.30
C SER A 91 -9.67 -5.73 -16.31
N VAL A 92 -8.44 -5.54 -16.76
CA VAL A 92 -8.11 -4.77 -17.96
C VAL A 92 -8.26 -5.71 -19.15
N ARG A 93 -9.32 -5.56 -19.95
CA ARG A 93 -9.52 -6.37 -21.16
C ARG A 93 -9.31 -5.60 -22.45
N ASP A 94 -9.17 -6.39 -23.48
CA ASP A 94 -9.31 -5.97 -24.85
C ASP A 94 -10.81 -5.83 -25.16
N ASN A 95 -11.17 -4.75 -25.84
CA ASN A 95 -12.41 -4.58 -26.62
C ASN A 95 -13.77 -4.93 -25.97
N ASN A 96 -13.89 -4.99 -24.64
CA ASN A 96 -15.16 -5.20 -23.96
C ASN A 96 -15.72 -3.85 -23.47
N SER A 97 -16.79 -3.39 -24.11
CA SER A 97 -17.54 -2.15 -23.80
C SER A 97 -18.19 -2.10 -22.41
N ARG A 98 -17.86 -3.04 -21.52
CA ARG A 98 -18.46 -3.21 -20.20
C ARG A 98 -17.52 -2.89 -19.04
N GLN A 99 -16.26 -2.54 -19.30
CA GLN A 99 -15.22 -2.24 -18.32
C GLN A 99 -14.73 -0.80 -18.44
N SER A 100 -14.24 -0.27 -17.33
CA SER A 100 -13.83 1.13 -17.22
C SER A 100 -12.50 1.43 -17.90
N PHE A 101 -11.59 0.46 -18.00
CA PHE A 101 -10.31 0.59 -18.70
C PHE A 101 -10.11 -0.50 -19.76
N ASN A 102 -9.96 -0.09 -21.02
CA ASN A 102 -9.64 -0.96 -22.15
C ASN A 102 -8.32 -0.52 -22.80
N LEU A 103 -7.50 -1.49 -23.20
CA LEU A 103 -6.33 -1.24 -24.04
C LEU A 103 -6.67 -1.60 -25.49
N ASP A 104 -6.08 -0.88 -26.44
CA ASP A 104 -6.29 -1.14 -27.87
C ASP A 104 -5.81 -2.55 -28.22
N SER A 105 -6.71 -3.37 -28.75
CA SER A 105 -6.59 -4.82 -28.87
C SER A 105 -5.66 -5.29 -30.00
N ASP A 106 -5.17 -4.36 -30.83
CA ASP A 106 -4.40 -4.68 -32.04
C ASP A 106 -2.87 -4.53 -31.89
N SER A 107 -2.39 -4.18 -30.69
CA SER A 107 -0.94 -4.05 -30.44
C SER A 107 -0.45 -5.05 -29.40
N SER A 108 0.26 -6.08 -29.86
CA SER A 108 1.02 -7.01 -29.01
C SER A 108 2.00 -6.31 -28.06
N ASN A 109 2.34 -5.05 -28.35
CA ASN A 109 3.17 -4.19 -27.49
C ASN A 109 2.56 -3.94 -26.11
N TYR A 110 1.22 -4.01 -25.96
CA TYR A 110 0.55 -3.74 -24.68
C TYR A 110 0.22 -4.99 -23.86
N TYR A 111 0.41 -6.19 -24.41
CA TYR A 111 0.13 -7.44 -23.68
C TYR A 111 0.88 -7.56 -22.35
N PRO A 112 2.19 -7.27 -22.25
CA PRO A 112 2.90 -7.37 -20.97
C PRO A 112 2.33 -6.44 -19.89
N LEU A 113 1.89 -5.24 -20.28
CA LEU A 113 1.31 -4.26 -19.36
C LEU A 113 -0.05 -4.75 -18.86
N ARG A 114 -0.90 -5.23 -19.78
CA ARG A 114 -2.23 -5.75 -19.49
C ARG A 114 -2.18 -6.98 -18.59
N ASP A 115 -1.34 -7.94 -18.94
CA ASP A 115 -1.26 -9.22 -18.23
C ASP A 115 -0.76 -9.01 -16.80
N LEU A 116 0.18 -8.08 -16.63
CA LEU A 116 0.68 -7.70 -15.31
C LEU A 116 -0.38 -6.96 -14.48
N ALA A 117 -1.13 -6.02 -15.08
CA ALA A 117 -2.23 -5.34 -14.39
C ALA A 117 -3.31 -6.33 -13.95
N ASN A 118 -3.69 -7.27 -14.82
CA ASN A 118 -4.62 -8.35 -14.49
C ASN A 118 -4.09 -9.29 -13.40
N GLY A 119 -2.78 -9.58 -13.40
CA GLY A 119 -2.14 -10.34 -12.34
C GLY A 119 -2.27 -9.64 -10.97
N TYR A 120 -2.05 -8.33 -10.93
CA TYR A 120 -2.24 -7.53 -9.71
C TYR A 120 -3.70 -7.48 -9.26
N LEU A 121 -4.66 -7.33 -10.17
CA LEU A 121 -6.10 -7.36 -9.85
C LEU A 121 -6.54 -8.72 -9.30
N TYR A 122 -6.03 -9.80 -9.89
CA TYR A 122 -6.27 -11.15 -9.39
C TYR A 122 -5.69 -11.33 -7.97
N ALA A 123 -4.45 -10.93 -7.75
CA ALA A 123 -3.82 -11.00 -6.43
C ALA A 123 -4.58 -10.17 -5.37
N ALA A 124 -5.02 -8.97 -5.74
CA ALA A 124 -5.78 -8.08 -4.86
C ALA A 124 -7.12 -8.68 -4.42
N THR A 125 -7.87 -9.26 -5.37
CA THR A 125 -9.20 -9.85 -5.12
C THR A 125 -9.16 -11.16 -4.32
N HIS A 126 -8.01 -11.84 -4.31
CA HIS A 126 -7.80 -13.09 -3.57
C HIS A 126 -6.91 -12.91 -2.33
N TYR A 127 -6.52 -11.68 -2.02
CA TYR A 127 -5.69 -11.40 -0.85
C TYR A 127 -6.49 -11.66 0.42
N SER A 128 -5.93 -12.51 1.29
CA SER A 128 -6.50 -12.87 2.60
C SER A 128 -5.50 -12.69 3.74
N GLY A 129 -4.36 -12.08 3.46
CA GLY A 129 -3.32 -11.79 4.45
C GLY A 129 -3.59 -10.52 5.26
N PRO A 130 -2.66 -10.14 6.15
CA PRO A 130 -2.78 -8.92 6.95
C PRO A 130 -2.57 -7.64 6.13
N ASP A 131 -3.07 -6.53 6.63
CA ASP A 131 -2.77 -5.22 6.06
C ASP A 131 -1.28 -4.89 6.27
N LEU A 132 -0.54 -4.67 5.18
CA LEU A 132 0.89 -4.32 5.23
C LEU A 132 1.12 -2.81 5.04
N TYR A 133 0.10 -2.08 4.60
CA TYR A 133 0.16 -0.65 4.32
C TYR A 133 -1.08 0.03 4.89
N LYS A 134 -0.91 1.24 5.43
CA LYS A 134 -2.00 2.16 5.68
C LYS A 134 -2.28 2.94 4.41
N LEU A 135 -3.55 3.04 4.02
CA LEU A 135 -3.99 3.78 2.85
C LEU A 135 -4.85 4.98 3.25
N ASP A 136 -4.54 6.15 2.70
CA ASP A 136 -5.34 7.36 2.85
C ASP A 136 -5.73 7.91 1.47
N ARG A 137 -6.99 8.32 1.31
CA ARG A 137 -7.46 9.05 0.13
C ARG A 137 -7.16 10.53 0.32
N LEU A 138 -6.42 11.12 -0.62
CA LEU A 138 -6.17 12.55 -0.66
C LEU A 138 -7.00 13.16 -1.79
N SER A 139 -7.94 14.05 -1.44
CA SER A 139 -8.80 14.69 -2.44
C SER A 139 -8.63 16.19 -2.58
N ASN A 140 -8.66 16.68 -3.81
CA ASN A 140 -8.61 18.09 -4.16
C ASN A 140 -9.56 18.39 -5.34
N SER A 141 -10.21 19.54 -5.33
CA SER A 141 -11.16 19.91 -6.40
C SER A 141 -10.50 20.34 -7.72
N SER A 142 -9.19 20.57 -7.74
CA SER A 142 -8.45 21.26 -8.80
C SER A 142 -7.07 20.64 -9.08
N ALA A 143 -6.78 19.48 -8.50
CA ALA A 143 -5.50 18.80 -8.60
C ALA A 143 -5.72 17.31 -8.38
N GLN A 144 -4.87 16.51 -9.01
CA GLN A 144 -4.96 15.05 -8.99
C GLN A 144 -5.22 14.47 -7.59
N ASP A 145 -6.31 13.70 -7.45
CA ASP A 145 -6.57 12.91 -6.25
C ASP A 145 -5.57 11.76 -6.16
N LEU A 146 -5.21 11.38 -4.93
CA LEU A 146 -4.14 10.43 -4.67
C LEU A 146 -4.57 9.33 -3.68
N VAL A 147 -4.02 8.13 -3.85
CA VAL A 147 -3.90 7.14 -2.78
C VAL A 147 -2.52 7.27 -2.16
N ARG A 148 -2.44 7.84 -0.95
CA ARG A 148 -1.23 7.82 -0.15
C ARG A 148 -1.15 6.48 0.55
N PHE A 149 0.04 5.89 0.57
CA PHE A 149 0.30 4.66 1.30
C PHE A 149 1.51 4.82 2.22
N THR A 150 1.51 4.08 3.32
CA THR A 150 2.64 4.03 4.26
C THR A 150 2.76 2.64 4.80
N ALA A 151 3.96 2.05 4.73
CA ALA A 151 4.20 0.72 5.27
C ALA A 151 3.83 0.70 6.76
N ILE A 152 3.03 -0.29 7.15
CA ILE A 152 2.78 -0.55 8.56
C ILE A 152 4.07 -1.14 9.10
N SER A 153 4.81 -0.36 9.88
CA SER A 153 6.00 -0.88 10.55
C SER A 153 5.56 -2.04 11.45
N ALA A 154 5.99 -3.25 11.13
CA ALA A 154 5.76 -4.40 11.99
C ALA A 154 6.34 -4.08 13.37
N VAL A 155 5.46 -3.86 14.35
CA VAL A 155 5.87 -3.84 15.75
C VAL A 155 6.46 -5.22 16.01
N PRO A 156 7.72 -5.34 16.51
CA PRO A 156 8.30 -6.63 16.84
C PRO A 156 7.34 -7.39 17.73
N GLU A 157 6.89 -8.53 17.21
CA GLU A 157 5.75 -9.27 17.72
C GLU A 157 5.92 -9.63 19.21
N PRO A 158 4.82 -9.84 19.97
CA PRO A 158 4.81 -10.14 21.41
C PRO A 158 5.77 -11.24 21.89
N GLY A 159 6.28 -12.07 20.96
CA GLY A 159 7.33 -13.05 21.22
C GLY A 159 8.62 -12.46 21.79
N SER A 160 9.02 -11.23 21.43
CA SER A 160 10.21 -10.61 22.04
C SER A 160 10.03 -10.35 23.53
N TYR A 161 8.83 -9.93 23.95
CA TYR A 161 8.49 -9.80 25.37
C TYR A 161 8.35 -11.15 26.06
N ALA A 162 7.77 -12.15 25.39
CA ALA A 162 7.69 -13.50 25.92
C ALA A 162 9.08 -14.13 26.13
N MET A 163 10.02 -13.93 25.19
CA MET A 163 11.40 -14.40 25.30
C MET A 163 12.19 -13.62 26.36
N LEU A 164 11.99 -12.31 26.47
CA LEU A 164 12.56 -11.49 27.54
C LEU A 164 12.04 -11.95 28.91
N ALA A 165 10.74 -12.15 29.05
CA ALA A 165 10.10 -12.63 30.27
C ALA A 165 10.54 -14.06 30.62
N ALA A 166 10.66 -14.94 29.62
CA ALA A 166 11.20 -16.29 29.81
C ALA A 166 12.67 -16.25 30.27
N GLY A 167 13.50 -15.42 29.64
CA GLY A 167 14.90 -15.21 30.05
C GLY A 167 15.02 -14.70 31.49
N LEU A 168 14.21 -13.70 31.86
CA LEU A 168 14.13 -13.17 33.22
C LEU A 168 13.60 -14.21 34.23
N GLY A 169 12.63 -15.04 33.82
CA GLY A 169 12.09 -16.13 34.63
C GLY A 169 13.16 -17.17 34.97
N VAL A 170 13.98 -17.57 34.00
CA VAL A 170 15.11 -18.49 34.21
C VAL A 170 16.14 -17.87 35.16
N LEU A 171 16.53 -16.61 34.95
CA LEU A 171 17.48 -15.91 35.82
C LEU A 171 16.97 -15.80 37.26
N GLY A 172 15.70 -15.46 37.44
CA GLY A 172 15.05 -15.41 38.77
C GLY A 172 15.03 -16.76 39.48
N PHE A 173 14.73 -17.83 38.74
CA PHE A 173 14.74 -19.20 39.27
C PHE A 173 16.13 -19.66 39.72
N VAL A 174 17.16 -19.40 38.90
CA VAL A 174 18.56 -19.73 39.22
C VAL A 174 19.04 -18.95 40.45
N ALA A 175 18.71 -17.65 40.54
CA ALA A 175 19.06 -16.83 41.69
C ALA A 175 18.41 -17.35 43.00
N ARG A 176 17.14 -17.80 42.95
CA ARG A 176 16.46 -18.40 44.09
C ARG A 176 17.12 -19.69 44.57
N ARG A 177 17.58 -20.54 43.64
CA ARG A 177 18.22 -21.82 43.96
C ARG A 177 19.56 -21.62 44.68
N ARG A 178 20.35 -20.63 44.27
CA ARG A 178 21.66 -20.31 44.88
C ARG A 178 21.52 -19.80 46.33
N ARG A 179 20.50 -18.99 46.61
CA ARG A 179 20.24 -18.51 47.99
C ARG A 179 19.86 -19.65 48.94
N LYS A 180 19.08 -20.62 48.48
CA LYS A 180 18.73 -21.80 49.29
C LYS A 180 19.94 -22.70 49.59
N ALA A 181 20.87 -22.84 48.64
CA ALA A 181 22.10 -23.60 48.86
C ALA A 181 23.06 -22.89 49.84
N ALA A 182 23.14 -21.56 49.80
CA ALA A 182 23.99 -20.79 50.71
C ALA A 182 23.43 -20.65 52.14
N ALA A 183 22.11 -20.81 52.33
CA ALA A 183 21.47 -20.79 53.66
C ALA A 183 21.46 -22.16 54.36
N ALA A 184 21.92 -23.22 53.68
CA ALA A 184 22.04 -24.58 54.22
C ALA A 184 23.48 -24.97 54.55
N ALA A 185 24.42 -24.03 54.46
CA ALA A 185 25.82 -24.12 54.88
C ALA A 185 26.04 -23.16 56.06
#